data_AF-A0A8T0DGE9-F1
#
_entry.id   AF-A0A8T0DGE9-F1
#
_cell.length_a   1.000
_cell.length_b   1.000
_cell.length_c   1.000
_cell.angle_alpha   90.00
_cell.angle_beta   90.00
_cell.angle_gamma   90.00
#
_symmetry.space_group_name_H-M   'P 1'
#
loop_
_entity.id
_entity.type
_entity.pdbx_description
1 polymer ?
#
loop_
_entity_poly.entity_id
_entity_poly.type
_entity_poly.pdbx_seq_one_letter_code
_entity_poly.pdbx_strand_id
1 'polypeptide(L)'
;MGGRITTLPVASAHDYLKKYVGKEYISPSDPFWKEFLSFSGLSESEYNALENIEEMDSSILHEFRKHNLKSRQLSSLMQFIVSHVTELLGSVVQPDAIYDKSLLSIVQNALLVFRISAKYLVERTSEHRFVMHLKDDSGEDSSLSLLECFFQVLFRLLLEVPVKDETYGLHCETLMTILVLLARQMHNDLSCPLPRVYVYLMWGKAASLAPAIVHRLLTNFADNIPVPPGLHNRSNQSSFIWRAASSLAGGIWTVVTLGYGGRGQTQVNSTSKAAFSATPTTLMNSVTDHTKPTSDTVVTDLVTSESMVLSGLPQDCHLLADLSALLLLVLTTQAGSILRCTRILQELGINSQTPSLNPYRVALFSMRDINDLEVSPPPKPVNGVGSTDPKPRLSNANLKGVTSLINPDVTEFPVDFVAIRDTAAHTLHQDSSTLLLYLLIHRNPHFQAFLLDKRNYDKLLLPLLNILYRSPADSSHLVYMALIIILILTENERFGEEIHNSLIHWVKWSPNRQLSSISRGSLVILVLIRTIRYHLNQLKDRYLHVNILAALANLSAKVTNMHPYVSDAFLW
;
A
#
# COMPACT_ATOMS: atom_id res chain seq x y z
N MET A 1 27.16 -26.83 -24.20
CA MET A 1 27.98 -25.62 -24.50
C MET A 1 27.55 -24.54 -23.51
N GLY A 2 28.17 -24.52 -22.32
CA GLY A 2 27.81 -23.61 -21.24
C GLY A 2 28.57 -22.30 -21.37
N GLY A 3 27.85 -21.20 -21.60
CA GLY A 3 28.41 -19.85 -21.54
C GLY A 3 28.67 -19.47 -20.09
N ARG A 4 29.91 -19.05 -19.81
CA ARG A 4 30.37 -18.56 -18.50
C ARG A 4 29.44 -17.47 -17.97
N ILE A 5 28.89 -17.70 -16.79
CA ILE A 5 28.27 -16.70 -15.93
C ILE A 5 29.39 -15.76 -15.50
N THR A 6 29.44 -14.55 -16.05
CA THR A 6 30.43 -13.54 -15.62
C THR A 6 29.97 -12.93 -14.30
N THR A 7 30.37 -13.55 -13.20
CA THR A 7 30.57 -12.86 -11.93
C THR A 7 31.63 -11.77 -12.17
N LEU A 8 31.26 -10.48 -12.06
CA LEU A 8 32.25 -9.41 -12.13
C LEU A 8 33.32 -9.67 -11.07
N PRO A 9 34.63 -9.63 -11.40
CA PRO A 9 35.67 -9.65 -10.39
C PRO A 9 35.41 -8.52 -9.39
N VAL A 10 35.38 -8.79 -8.09
CA VAL A 10 35.06 -7.81 -7.02
C VAL A 10 35.85 -6.50 -7.16
N ALA A 11 37.09 -6.56 -7.67
CA ALA A 11 37.92 -5.38 -7.98
C ALA A 11 37.29 -4.45 -9.05
N SER A 12 36.70 -5.02 -10.10
CA SER A 12 36.05 -4.25 -11.18
C SER A 12 34.74 -3.60 -10.74
N ALA A 13 33.95 -4.26 -9.89
CA ALA A 13 32.70 -3.70 -9.36
C ALA A 13 32.95 -2.43 -8.53
N HIS A 14 34.04 -2.42 -7.75
CA HIS A 14 34.45 -1.26 -6.98
C HIS A 14 34.88 -0.08 -7.87
N ASP A 15 35.55 -0.36 -9.00
CA ASP A 15 35.96 0.67 -9.96
C ASP A 15 34.77 1.27 -10.71
N TYR A 16 33.79 0.45 -11.11
CA TYR A 16 32.56 0.94 -11.72
C TYR A 16 31.74 1.81 -10.77
N LEU A 17 31.64 1.41 -9.50
CA LEU A 17 30.94 2.17 -8.47
C LEU A 17 31.64 3.51 -8.17
N LYS A 18 32.98 3.51 -8.09
CA LYS A 18 33.77 4.74 -7.97
C LYS A 18 33.55 5.69 -9.14
N LYS A 19 33.48 5.15 -10.36
CA LYS A 19 33.18 5.94 -11.56
C LYS A 19 31.75 6.50 -11.52
N TYR A 20 30.76 5.71 -11.09
CA TYR A 20 29.38 6.18 -10.89
C TYR A 20 29.29 7.32 -9.88
N VAL A 21 29.98 7.21 -8.75
CA VAL A 21 30.00 8.21 -7.65
C VAL A 21 30.96 9.39 -7.92
N GLY A 22 31.68 9.33 -9.02
CA GLY A 22 32.68 10.30 -9.43
C GLY A 22 32.14 11.71 -9.70
N LYS A 23 33.09 12.63 -9.91
CA LYS A 23 32.82 14.04 -10.23
C LYS A 23 32.58 14.29 -11.71
N GLU A 24 32.97 13.35 -12.57
CA GLU A 24 32.87 13.47 -14.01
C GLU A 24 31.44 13.18 -14.47
N TYR A 25 30.98 13.96 -15.44
CA TYR A 25 29.71 13.72 -16.10
C TYR A 25 29.82 12.49 -17.00
N ILE A 26 28.89 11.55 -16.87
CA ILE A 26 28.76 10.42 -17.78
C ILE A 26 27.51 10.64 -18.64
N SER A 27 27.71 10.65 -19.96
CA SER A 27 26.61 10.78 -20.92
C SER A 27 25.64 9.61 -20.79
N PRO A 28 24.31 9.80 -20.92
CA PRO A 28 23.34 8.70 -20.97
C PRO A 28 23.62 7.69 -22.09
N SER A 29 24.33 8.10 -23.15
CA SER A 29 24.70 7.23 -24.26
C SER A 29 26.07 6.54 -24.09
N ASP A 30 26.77 6.80 -22.98
CA ASP A 30 28.09 6.24 -22.73
C ASP A 30 28.03 4.70 -22.57
N PRO A 31 28.92 3.94 -23.24
CA PRO A 31 29.01 2.48 -23.09
C PRO A 31 29.18 2.00 -21.64
N PHE A 32 29.73 2.85 -20.77
CA PHE A 32 29.86 2.61 -19.33
C PHE A 32 28.57 2.07 -18.72
N TRP A 33 27.41 2.62 -19.07
CA TRP A 33 26.16 2.20 -18.44
C TRP A 33 25.83 0.74 -18.74
N LYS A 34 26.01 0.30 -19.99
CA LYS A 34 25.76 -1.10 -20.37
C LYS A 34 26.75 -2.04 -19.68
N GLU A 35 28.02 -1.66 -19.57
CA GLU A 35 29.03 -2.44 -18.85
C GLU A 35 28.73 -2.50 -17.35
N PHE A 36 28.50 -1.36 -16.72
CA PHE A 36 28.21 -1.24 -15.30
C PHE A 36 26.94 -2.00 -14.90
N LEU A 37 25.90 -1.96 -15.73
CA LEU A 37 24.59 -2.57 -15.45
C LEU A 37 24.46 -4.01 -16.00
N SER A 38 25.50 -4.55 -16.62
CA SER A 38 25.49 -5.92 -17.18
C SER A 38 25.58 -7.04 -16.13
N PHE A 39 25.64 -6.71 -14.84
CA PHE A 39 25.75 -7.72 -13.79
C PHE A 39 24.54 -8.66 -13.79
N SER A 40 24.80 -9.96 -13.87
CA SER A 40 23.76 -10.98 -13.90
C SER A 40 23.70 -11.70 -12.56
N GLY A 41 22.56 -11.59 -11.86
CA GLY A 41 22.27 -12.41 -10.68
C GLY A 41 23.22 -12.18 -9.51
N LEU A 42 23.16 -10.98 -8.92
CA LEU A 42 23.85 -10.67 -7.66
C LEU A 42 23.56 -11.73 -6.61
N SER A 43 24.60 -12.20 -5.93
CA SER A 43 24.47 -13.02 -4.72
C SER A 43 23.82 -12.21 -3.60
N GLU A 44 23.29 -12.91 -2.59
CA GLU A 44 22.75 -12.29 -1.36
C GLU A 44 23.68 -11.26 -0.74
N SER A 45 24.95 -11.62 -0.58
CA SER A 45 25.95 -10.74 0.03
C SER A 45 26.19 -9.48 -0.82
N GLU A 46 26.18 -9.60 -2.14
CA GLU A 46 26.44 -8.46 -3.04
C GLU A 46 25.24 -7.51 -3.09
N TYR A 47 24.01 -8.03 -3.12
CA TYR A 47 22.82 -7.20 -3.07
C TYR A 47 22.61 -6.55 -1.70
N ASN A 48 22.83 -7.31 -0.61
CA ASN A 48 22.80 -6.75 0.76
C ASN A 48 23.89 -5.69 0.94
N ALA A 49 25.06 -5.84 0.31
CA ALA A 49 26.08 -4.81 0.32
C ALA A 49 25.68 -3.57 -0.49
N LEU A 50 24.90 -3.73 -1.56
CA LEU A 50 24.40 -2.62 -2.36
C LEU A 50 23.22 -1.89 -1.68
N GLU A 51 22.32 -2.62 -1.04
CA GLU A 51 21.14 -2.06 -0.37
C GLU A 51 21.48 -1.48 1.01
N ASN A 52 22.33 -2.16 1.77
CA ASN A 52 22.90 -1.63 3.02
C ASN A 52 24.21 -0.91 2.76
N ILE A 53 24.44 -0.40 1.54
CA ILE A 53 25.64 0.39 1.23
C ILE A 53 25.74 1.61 2.17
N GLU A 54 24.60 2.09 2.69
CA GLU A 54 24.56 3.09 3.76
C GLU A 54 25.18 2.62 5.08
N GLU A 55 24.92 1.37 5.47
CA GLU A 55 25.42 0.78 6.72
C GLU A 55 26.85 0.27 6.57
N MET A 56 27.22 -0.22 5.39
CA MET A 56 28.52 -0.82 5.10
C MET A 56 29.58 0.21 4.71
N ASP A 57 29.22 1.21 3.90
CA ASP A 57 30.15 2.25 3.45
C ASP A 57 29.42 3.57 3.16
N SER A 58 28.97 4.22 4.24
CA SER A 58 28.31 5.54 4.17
C SER A 58 29.13 6.60 3.42
N SER A 59 30.43 6.40 3.22
CA SER A 59 31.30 7.33 2.49
C SER A 59 30.93 7.41 1.00
N ILE A 60 30.57 6.28 0.37
CA ILE A 60 30.25 6.20 -1.05
C ILE A 60 29.00 7.02 -1.38
N LEU A 61 27.89 6.77 -0.68
CA LEU A 61 26.66 7.53 -0.91
C LEU A 61 26.78 8.99 -0.47
N HIS A 62 27.59 9.27 0.56
CA HIS A 62 27.93 10.64 0.94
C HIS A 62 28.66 11.39 -0.18
N GLU A 63 29.67 10.77 -0.80
CA GLU A 63 30.37 11.30 -1.97
C GLU A 63 29.41 11.48 -3.15
N PHE A 64 28.53 10.51 -3.39
CA PHE A 64 27.53 10.57 -4.45
C PHE A 64 26.64 11.80 -4.29
N ARG A 65 26.08 12.02 -3.09
CA ARG A 65 25.29 13.22 -2.79
C ARG A 65 26.08 14.51 -3.00
N LYS A 66 27.38 14.53 -2.72
CA LYS A 66 28.20 15.73 -2.91
C LYS A 66 28.51 15.98 -4.39
N HIS A 67 28.81 14.93 -5.15
CA HIS A 67 29.26 15.03 -6.54
C HIS A 67 28.09 15.12 -7.53
N ASN A 68 26.96 14.44 -7.28
CA ASN A 68 25.84 14.33 -8.22
C ASN A 68 25.22 15.68 -8.62
N LEU A 69 25.32 16.73 -7.78
CA LEU A 69 24.89 18.08 -8.17
C LEU A 69 25.69 18.66 -9.35
N LYS A 70 26.91 18.16 -9.57
CA LYS A 70 27.80 18.54 -10.67
C LYS A 70 27.89 17.46 -11.74
N SER A 71 28.07 16.20 -11.34
CA SER A 71 28.23 15.07 -12.27
C SER A 71 26.92 14.62 -12.92
N ARG A 72 25.76 15.02 -12.37
CA ARG A 72 24.41 14.74 -12.91
C ARG A 72 24.11 13.25 -13.14
N GLN A 73 24.79 12.36 -12.44
CA GLN A 73 24.73 10.91 -12.64
C GLN A 73 23.33 10.33 -12.47
N LEU A 74 22.57 10.84 -11.51
CA LEU A 74 21.18 10.40 -11.32
C LEU A 74 20.27 10.83 -12.47
N SER A 75 20.48 12.03 -13.01
CA SER A 75 19.75 12.52 -14.19
C SER A 75 20.14 11.74 -15.45
N SER A 76 21.44 11.50 -15.67
CA SER A 76 21.94 10.66 -16.76
C SER A 76 21.39 9.24 -16.70
N LEU A 77 21.36 8.63 -15.51
CA LEU A 77 20.79 7.31 -15.30
C LEU A 77 19.27 7.31 -15.53
N MET A 78 18.56 8.36 -15.12
CA MET A 78 17.13 8.52 -15.41
C MET A 78 16.87 8.59 -16.92
N GLN A 79 17.68 9.34 -17.67
CA GLN A 79 17.60 9.39 -19.15
C GLN A 79 17.93 8.04 -19.79
N PHE A 80 18.95 7.35 -19.29
CA PHE A 80 19.31 6.00 -19.71
C PHE A 80 18.11 5.05 -19.56
N ILE A 81 17.44 5.07 -18.39
CA ILE A 81 16.25 4.25 -18.13
C ILE A 81 15.10 4.64 -19.07
N VAL A 82 14.81 5.95 -19.23
CA VAL A 82 13.76 6.41 -20.14
C VAL A 82 13.98 5.86 -21.55
N SER A 83 15.21 5.94 -22.06
CA SER A 83 15.57 5.44 -23.39
C SER A 83 15.40 3.92 -23.51
N HIS A 84 16.00 3.16 -22.59
CA HIS A 84 16.03 1.69 -22.68
C HIS A 84 14.68 1.04 -22.35
N VAL A 85 13.88 1.63 -21.47
CA VAL A 85 12.50 1.17 -21.28
C VAL A 85 11.66 1.49 -22.52
N THR A 86 11.87 2.64 -23.18
CA THR A 86 11.18 2.94 -24.44
C THR A 86 11.56 1.95 -25.54
N GLU A 87 12.83 1.56 -25.62
CA GLU A 87 13.31 0.47 -26.51
C GLU A 87 12.64 -0.87 -26.16
N LEU A 88 12.61 -1.22 -24.87
CA LEU A 88 11.96 -2.44 -24.37
C LEU A 88 10.46 -2.45 -24.75
N LEU A 89 9.75 -1.34 -24.54
CA LEU A 89 8.34 -1.20 -24.90
C LEU A 89 8.11 -1.24 -26.42
N GLY A 90 9.03 -0.71 -27.21
CA GLY A 90 8.99 -0.83 -28.68
C GLY A 90 9.07 -2.27 -29.17
N SER A 91 9.69 -3.17 -28.40
CA SER A 91 9.76 -4.61 -28.72
C SER A 91 8.47 -5.39 -28.38
N VAL A 92 7.54 -4.80 -27.62
CA VAL A 92 6.30 -5.45 -27.11
C VAL A 92 5.24 -5.66 -28.20
N VAL A 93 5.43 -5.11 -29.41
CA VAL A 93 4.42 -5.11 -30.48
C VAL A 93 4.02 -6.52 -30.98
N GLN A 94 4.69 -7.60 -30.55
CA GLN A 94 4.32 -8.97 -30.90
C GLN A 94 3.82 -9.78 -29.66
N PRO A 95 2.65 -10.45 -29.74
CA PRO A 95 2.01 -11.12 -28.59
C PRO A 95 2.83 -12.29 -27.98
N ASP A 96 3.81 -12.81 -28.71
CA ASP A 96 4.77 -13.84 -28.25
C ASP A 96 6.22 -13.34 -28.21
N ALA A 97 6.43 -12.01 -28.14
CA ALA A 97 7.77 -11.43 -28.12
C ALA A 97 8.60 -12.01 -26.96
N ILE A 98 9.66 -12.72 -27.32
CA ILE A 98 10.71 -13.12 -26.38
C ILE A 98 11.48 -11.85 -26.06
N TYR A 99 11.39 -11.38 -24.81
CA TYR A 99 12.19 -10.25 -24.36
C TYR A 99 13.67 -10.55 -24.51
N ASP A 100 14.42 -9.58 -25.02
CA ASP A 100 15.87 -9.64 -24.91
C ASP A 100 16.23 -9.66 -23.41
N LYS A 101 16.67 -10.83 -22.94
CA LYS A 101 17.03 -11.06 -21.53
C LYS A 101 18.14 -10.11 -21.07
N SER A 102 19.02 -9.69 -21.98
CA SER A 102 20.08 -8.75 -21.66
C SER A 102 19.51 -7.35 -21.41
N LEU A 103 18.62 -6.88 -22.29
CA LEU A 103 17.93 -5.59 -22.13
C LEU A 103 17.08 -5.57 -20.87
N LEU A 104 16.32 -6.64 -20.60
CA LEU A 104 15.50 -6.77 -19.40
C LEU A 104 16.34 -6.66 -18.12
N SER A 105 17.47 -7.37 -18.07
CA SER A 105 18.38 -7.33 -16.93
C SER A 105 19.00 -5.94 -16.76
N ILE A 106 19.44 -5.30 -17.84
CA ILE A 106 20.03 -3.95 -17.80
C ILE A 106 19.01 -2.93 -17.27
N VAL A 107 17.77 -2.97 -17.75
CA VAL A 107 16.70 -2.09 -17.27
C VAL A 107 16.40 -2.31 -15.80
N GLN A 108 16.26 -3.57 -15.36
CA GLN A 108 16.00 -3.90 -13.96
C GLN A 108 17.15 -3.43 -13.05
N ASN A 109 18.40 -3.66 -13.46
CA ASN A 109 19.58 -3.21 -12.73
C ASN A 109 19.70 -1.68 -12.68
N ALA A 110 19.33 -1.00 -13.76
CA ALA A 110 19.31 0.46 -13.82
C ALA A 110 18.31 1.04 -12.82
N LEU A 111 17.10 0.48 -12.76
CA LEU A 111 16.06 0.85 -11.80
C LEU A 111 16.53 0.63 -10.36
N LEU A 112 17.19 -0.49 -10.08
CA LEU A 112 17.76 -0.77 -8.77
C LEU A 112 18.79 0.28 -8.33
N VAL A 113 19.79 0.55 -9.17
CA VAL A 113 20.84 1.53 -8.86
C VAL A 113 20.23 2.93 -8.69
N PHE A 114 19.26 3.28 -9.53
CA PHE A 114 18.50 4.52 -9.41
C PHE A 114 17.73 4.57 -8.09
N ARG A 115 17.01 3.51 -7.72
CA ARG A 115 16.22 3.41 -6.50
C ARG A 115 17.09 3.59 -5.26
N ILE A 116 18.22 2.88 -5.15
CA ILE A 116 19.13 2.97 -4.01
C ILE A 116 19.66 4.41 -3.86
N SER A 117 20.10 4.99 -4.98
CA SER A 117 20.62 6.36 -5.02
C SER A 117 19.54 7.40 -4.68
N ALA A 118 18.32 7.21 -5.19
CA ALA A 118 17.18 8.08 -4.93
C ALA A 118 16.73 7.97 -3.47
N LYS A 119 16.65 6.76 -2.91
CA LYS A 119 16.29 6.51 -1.50
C LYS A 119 17.19 7.30 -0.56
N TYR A 120 18.51 7.17 -0.71
CA TYR A 120 19.48 7.90 0.10
C TYR A 120 19.27 9.42 0.03
N LEU A 121 19.04 9.96 -1.17
CA LEU A 121 18.79 11.39 -1.33
C LEU A 121 17.45 11.82 -0.73
N VAL A 122 16.40 11.02 -0.90
CA VAL A 122 15.07 11.26 -0.31
C VAL A 122 15.14 11.29 1.22
N GLU A 123 15.99 10.48 1.84
CA GLU A 123 16.14 10.44 3.30
C GLU A 123 17.08 11.54 3.84
N ARG A 124 18.09 11.96 3.07
CA ARG A 124 19.18 12.83 3.56
C ARG A 124 19.22 14.27 3.02
N THR A 125 18.28 14.65 2.15
CA THR A 125 18.22 16.01 1.57
C THR A 125 16.89 16.69 1.85
N SER A 126 16.76 17.98 1.53
CA SER A 126 15.44 18.64 1.47
C SER A 126 14.77 18.36 0.13
N GLU A 127 13.45 18.49 0.03
CA GLU A 127 12.72 18.29 -1.24
C GLU A 127 13.30 19.16 -2.38
N HIS A 128 13.57 20.44 -2.10
CA HIS A 128 14.18 21.34 -3.06
C HIS A 128 15.54 20.81 -3.55
N ARG A 129 16.40 20.31 -2.65
CA ARG A 129 17.70 19.75 -3.02
C ARG A 129 17.57 18.43 -3.76
N PHE A 130 16.63 17.58 -3.37
CA PHE A 130 16.33 16.33 -4.07
C PHE A 130 15.94 16.61 -5.54
N VAL A 131 15.05 17.57 -5.78
CA VAL A 131 14.69 17.96 -7.15
C VAL A 131 15.90 18.47 -7.93
N MET A 132 16.82 19.21 -7.30
CA MET A 132 18.06 19.67 -7.97
C MET A 132 18.97 18.50 -8.40
N HIS A 133 18.96 17.38 -7.67
CA HIS A 133 19.67 16.15 -8.06
C HIS A 133 19.08 15.43 -9.27
N LEU A 134 17.81 15.70 -9.59
CA LEU A 134 17.08 15.12 -10.71
C LEU A 134 17.01 16.03 -11.94
N LYS A 135 17.45 17.29 -11.83
CA LYS A 135 17.45 18.24 -12.95
C LYS A 135 18.49 17.86 -14.00
N ASP A 136 18.07 17.89 -15.25
CA ASP A 136 18.95 17.98 -16.41
C ASP A 136 19.29 19.44 -16.71
N ASP A 137 20.50 19.70 -17.22
CA ASP A 137 20.96 21.03 -17.68
C ASP A 137 20.72 21.23 -19.19
N SER A 138 19.97 20.34 -19.85
CA SER A 138 19.45 20.62 -21.20
C SER A 138 18.71 21.95 -21.15
N GLY A 139 19.18 22.93 -21.94
CA GLY A 139 18.82 24.34 -21.84
C GLY A 139 17.32 24.62 -21.78
N GLU A 140 16.99 25.88 -21.50
CA GLU A 140 15.66 26.44 -21.19
C GLU A 140 14.50 26.10 -22.18
N ASP A 141 14.77 25.35 -23.25
CA ASP A 141 13.86 25.01 -24.36
C ASP A 141 13.20 23.62 -24.29
N SER A 142 13.57 22.72 -23.36
CA SER A 142 12.82 21.46 -23.20
C SER A 142 11.54 21.70 -22.41
N SER A 143 10.39 21.70 -23.10
CA SER A 143 9.06 21.98 -22.56
C SER A 143 8.56 21.01 -21.46
N LEU A 144 9.35 19.99 -21.09
CA LEU A 144 8.93 18.87 -20.26
C LEU A 144 9.98 18.53 -19.20
N SER A 145 9.51 18.27 -17.97
CA SER A 145 10.37 17.78 -16.90
C SER A 145 10.81 16.34 -17.19
N LEU A 146 12.11 16.05 -17.15
CA LEU A 146 12.63 14.67 -17.29
C LEU A 146 11.96 13.70 -16.31
N LEU A 147 11.63 14.17 -15.09
CA LEU A 147 10.93 13.39 -14.08
C LEU A 147 9.50 13.01 -14.52
N GLU A 148 8.82 13.87 -15.27
CA GLU A 148 7.49 13.60 -15.81
C GLU A 148 7.54 12.51 -16.88
N CYS A 149 8.52 12.58 -17.80
CA CYS A 149 8.79 11.52 -18.77
C CYS A 149 9.15 10.20 -18.08
N PHE A 150 9.94 10.26 -17.01
CA PHE A 150 10.32 9.09 -16.22
C PHE A 150 9.10 8.38 -15.64
N PHE A 151 8.20 9.10 -14.95
CA PHE A 151 6.96 8.50 -14.44
C PHE A 151 6.08 7.91 -15.53
N GLN A 152 5.94 8.62 -16.66
CA GLN A 152 5.16 8.11 -17.78
C GLN A 152 5.72 6.76 -18.29
N VAL A 153 7.04 6.65 -18.40
CA VAL A 153 7.70 5.42 -18.87
C VAL A 153 7.61 4.28 -17.84
N LEU A 154 7.78 4.56 -16.54
CA LEU A 154 7.60 3.55 -15.48
C LEU A 154 6.17 3.01 -15.45
N PHE A 155 5.17 3.88 -15.64
CA PHE A 155 3.77 3.46 -15.71
C PHE A 155 3.46 2.66 -16.96
N ARG A 156 3.97 3.08 -18.12
CA ARG A 156 3.83 2.28 -19.34
C ARG A 156 4.48 0.90 -19.21
N LEU A 157 5.62 0.80 -18.53
CA LEU A 157 6.24 -0.48 -18.20
C LEU A 157 5.28 -1.39 -17.42
N LEU A 158 4.68 -0.89 -16.32
CA LEU A 158 3.71 -1.67 -15.54
C LEU A 158 2.47 -2.10 -16.34
N LEU A 159 2.06 -1.30 -17.33
CA LEU A 159 0.87 -1.56 -18.15
C LEU A 159 1.14 -2.52 -19.30
N GLU A 160 2.18 -2.27 -20.08
CA GLU A 160 2.47 -2.93 -21.36
C GLU A 160 3.32 -4.20 -21.19
N VAL A 161 4.15 -4.30 -20.14
CA VAL A 161 4.91 -5.52 -19.87
C VAL A 161 4.02 -6.51 -19.09
N PRO A 162 3.76 -7.72 -19.60
CA PRO A 162 2.97 -8.72 -18.90
C PRO A 162 3.71 -9.21 -17.66
N VAL A 163 2.97 -9.56 -16.62
CA VAL A 163 3.52 -10.18 -15.41
C VAL A 163 3.76 -11.67 -15.71
N LYS A 164 5.03 -12.05 -15.87
CA LYS A 164 5.51 -13.42 -16.13
C LYS A 164 6.70 -13.70 -15.21
N ASP A 165 7.13 -14.96 -15.12
CA ASP A 165 8.26 -15.35 -14.28
C ASP A 165 9.54 -14.53 -14.52
N GLU A 166 9.85 -14.25 -15.79
CA GLU A 166 11.05 -13.50 -16.17
C GLU A 166 10.93 -11.99 -15.91
N THR A 167 9.71 -11.45 -15.92
CA THR A 167 9.44 -9.99 -15.78
C THR A 167 8.96 -9.60 -14.37
N TYR A 168 8.67 -10.56 -13.49
CA TYR A 168 8.18 -10.32 -12.13
C TYR A 168 9.11 -9.39 -11.33
N GLY A 169 10.42 -9.66 -11.37
CA GLY A 169 11.43 -8.85 -10.68
C GLY A 169 11.45 -7.40 -11.18
N LEU A 170 11.26 -7.20 -12.49
CA LEU A 170 11.20 -5.86 -13.09
C LEU A 170 9.96 -5.08 -12.62
N HIS A 171 8.80 -5.74 -12.52
CA HIS A 171 7.59 -5.13 -11.98
C HIS A 171 7.78 -4.68 -10.53
N CYS A 172 8.33 -5.56 -9.69
CA CYS A 172 8.64 -5.22 -8.29
C CYS A 172 9.61 -4.04 -8.20
N GLU A 173 10.70 -4.05 -8.97
CA GLU A 173 11.69 -2.97 -8.95
C GLU A 173 11.11 -1.63 -9.42
N THR A 174 10.23 -1.68 -10.42
CA THR A 174 9.48 -0.50 -10.90
C THR A 174 8.59 0.07 -9.80
N LEU A 175 7.79 -0.77 -9.13
CA LEU A 175 6.92 -0.35 -8.04
C LEU A 175 7.72 0.24 -6.86
N MET A 176 8.80 -0.42 -6.44
CA MET A 176 9.66 0.09 -5.36
C MET A 176 10.34 1.41 -5.74
N THR A 177 10.77 1.58 -6.99
CA THR A 177 11.31 2.86 -7.49
C THR A 177 10.27 3.98 -7.37
N ILE A 178 9.03 3.73 -7.78
CA ILE A 178 7.94 4.71 -7.65
C ILE A 178 7.67 5.03 -6.18
N LEU A 179 7.58 4.00 -5.32
CA LEU A 179 7.34 4.17 -3.89
C LEU A 179 8.44 5.01 -3.23
N VAL A 180 9.72 4.78 -3.56
CA VAL A 180 10.85 5.57 -3.05
C VAL A 180 10.72 7.05 -3.44
N LEU A 181 10.36 7.34 -4.69
CA LEU A 181 10.16 8.72 -5.14
C LEU A 181 9.01 9.41 -4.41
N LEU A 182 8.00 8.65 -3.97
CA LEU A 182 6.83 9.15 -3.25
C LEU A 182 7.00 9.17 -1.72
N ALA A 183 7.97 8.44 -1.19
CA ALA A 183 8.23 8.27 0.24
C ALA A 183 8.60 9.58 0.96
N ARG A 184 8.99 10.63 0.21
CA ARG A 184 9.34 11.94 0.77
C ARG A 184 8.24 12.51 1.67
N GLN A 185 6.97 12.26 1.36
CA GLN A 185 5.86 12.74 2.16
C GLN A 185 5.90 12.23 3.62
N MET A 186 6.52 11.08 3.87
CA MET A 186 6.69 10.52 5.21
C MET A 186 7.48 11.39 6.16
N HIS A 187 8.31 12.27 5.61
CA HIS A 187 9.18 13.14 6.39
C HIS A 187 8.57 14.54 6.57
N ASN A 188 7.38 14.79 6.01
CA ASN A 188 6.70 16.07 6.07
C ASN A 188 5.41 15.95 6.88
N ASP A 189 5.03 17.04 7.57
CA ASP A 189 3.72 17.11 8.21
C ASP A 189 2.61 16.96 7.16
N LEU A 190 1.51 16.28 7.50
CA LEU A 190 0.32 16.16 6.64
C LEU A 190 -0.30 17.52 6.26
N SER A 191 0.08 18.58 6.98
CA SER A 191 -0.31 19.95 6.70
C SER A 191 0.52 20.61 5.58
N CYS A 192 1.67 20.05 5.21
CA CYS A 192 2.47 20.56 4.11
C CYS A 192 1.79 20.32 2.75
N PRO A 193 2.03 21.18 1.74
CA PRO A 193 1.74 20.85 0.35
C PRO A 193 2.40 19.52 -0.05
N LEU A 194 1.83 18.85 -1.05
CA LEU A 194 2.45 17.64 -1.58
C LEU A 194 3.81 17.95 -2.21
N PRO A 195 4.78 17.03 -2.10
CA PRO A 195 6.03 17.16 -2.82
C PRO A 195 5.80 17.30 -4.34
N ARG A 196 6.66 18.07 -5.02
CA ARG A 196 6.63 18.33 -6.47
C ARG A 196 6.49 17.06 -7.31
N VAL A 197 7.05 15.95 -6.83
CA VAL A 197 6.94 14.61 -7.44
C VAL A 197 5.46 14.20 -7.65
N TYR A 198 4.60 14.43 -6.66
CA TYR A 198 3.16 14.12 -6.76
C TYR A 198 2.44 15.02 -7.77
N VAL A 199 2.92 16.25 -7.96
CA VAL A 199 2.31 17.17 -8.92
C VAL A 199 2.43 16.65 -10.35
N TYR A 200 3.61 16.12 -10.72
CA TYR A 200 3.80 15.48 -12.02
C TYR A 200 2.94 14.22 -12.21
N LEU A 201 2.69 13.47 -11.14
CA LEU A 201 1.83 12.27 -11.19
C LEU A 201 0.34 12.60 -11.30
N MET A 202 -0.14 13.64 -10.61
CA MET A 202 -1.56 13.98 -10.57
C MET A 202 -2.01 14.92 -11.68
N TRP A 203 -1.11 15.80 -12.16
CA TRP A 203 -1.44 16.82 -13.16
C TRP A 203 -0.45 16.89 -14.34
N GLY A 204 0.57 16.03 -14.37
CA GLY A 204 1.42 15.86 -15.55
C GLY A 204 0.89 14.80 -16.52
N LYS A 205 1.71 14.42 -17.50
CA LYS A 205 1.40 13.44 -18.56
C LYS A 205 0.96 12.07 -18.06
N ALA A 206 1.48 11.64 -16.90
CA ALA A 206 1.13 10.35 -16.32
C ALA A 206 -0.30 10.32 -15.76
N ALA A 207 -0.94 11.48 -15.55
CA ALA A 207 -2.28 11.56 -14.97
C ALA A 207 -3.35 10.87 -15.83
N SER A 208 -3.20 10.86 -17.17
CA SER A 208 -4.12 10.17 -18.08
C SER A 208 -4.05 8.65 -17.95
N LEU A 209 -2.94 8.10 -17.45
CA LEU A 209 -2.75 6.67 -17.22
C LEU A 209 -3.39 6.20 -15.91
N ALA A 210 -3.90 7.10 -15.06
CA ALA A 210 -4.37 6.77 -13.73
C ALA A 210 -5.43 5.64 -13.69
N PRO A 211 -6.47 5.62 -14.56
CA PRO A 211 -7.43 4.50 -14.58
C PRO A 211 -6.77 3.15 -14.87
N ALA A 212 -5.90 3.09 -15.88
CA ALA A 212 -5.18 1.88 -16.25
C ALA A 212 -4.22 1.41 -15.14
N ILE A 213 -3.54 2.35 -14.48
CA ILE A 213 -2.63 2.05 -13.37
C ILE A 213 -3.40 1.51 -12.17
N VAL A 214 -4.49 2.16 -11.76
CA VAL A 214 -5.33 1.67 -10.66
C VAL A 214 -5.85 0.27 -10.97
N HIS A 215 -6.31 0.03 -12.20
CA HIS A 215 -6.72 -1.30 -12.66
C HIS A 215 -5.58 -2.32 -12.53
N ARG A 216 -4.39 -2.02 -13.06
CA ARG A 216 -3.22 -2.93 -12.99
C ARG A 216 -2.83 -3.23 -11.54
N LEU A 217 -2.80 -2.23 -10.66
CA LEU A 217 -2.44 -2.41 -9.25
C LEU A 217 -3.48 -3.26 -8.50
N LEU A 218 -4.77 -3.02 -8.75
CA LEU A 218 -5.84 -3.85 -8.18
C LEU A 218 -5.81 -5.28 -8.73
N THR A 219 -5.50 -5.46 -10.01
CA THR A 219 -5.37 -6.79 -10.64
C THR A 219 -4.21 -7.55 -10.00
N ASN A 220 -3.05 -6.91 -9.82
CA ASN A 220 -1.91 -7.52 -9.13
C ASN A 220 -2.27 -7.94 -7.69
N PHE A 221 -3.06 -7.13 -6.97
CA PHE A 221 -3.56 -7.49 -5.65
C PHE A 221 -4.55 -8.66 -5.72
N ALA A 222 -5.51 -8.60 -6.64
CA ALA A 222 -6.53 -9.64 -6.82
C ALA A 222 -5.92 -11.00 -7.17
N ASP A 223 -5.01 -11.03 -8.15
CA ASP A 223 -4.35 -12.25 -8.61
C ASP A 223 -3.43 -12.85 -7.56
N ASN A 224 -2.84 -12.01 -6.69
CA ASN A 224 -1.90 -12.39 -5.65
C ASN A 224 -0.86 -13.42 -6.14
N ILE A 225 -0.22 -13.14 -7.28
CA ILE A 225 0.65 -14.12 -7.95
C ILE A 225 1.87 -14.41 -7.05
N PRO A 226 2.16 -15.69 -6.75
CA PRO A 226 3.32 -16.07 -5.96
C PRO A 226 4.61 -15.65 -6.67
N VAL A 227 5.66 -15.44 -5.87
CA VAL A 227 6.98 -15.15 -6.44
C VAL A 227 7.38 -16.34 -7.36
N PRO A 228 7.94 -16.11 -8.55
CA PRO A 228 8.33 -17.20 -9.45
C PRO A 228 9.35 -18.16 -8.82
N PRO A 229 9.34 -19.46 -9.13
CA PRO A 229 10.28 -20.43 -8.56
C PRO A 229 11.73 -20.16 -8.99
N GLY A 230 11.95 -19.55 -10.15
CA GLY A 230 13.29 -19.08 -10.58
C GLY A 230 13.85 -17.96 -9.69
N LEU A 231 12.97 -17.16 -9.07
CA LEU A 231 13.33 -16.23 -7.99
C LEU A 231 13.43 -16.93 -6.63
N HIS A 232 12.71 -18.05 -6.40
CA HIS A 232 12.80 -18.86 -5.18
C HIS A 232 14.02 -19.80 -5.11
N ASN A 233 14.57 -20.27 -6.24
CA ASN A 233 15.83 -21.04 -6.27
C ASN A 233 17.05 -20.12 -6.33
N ARG A 234 16.85 -18.83 -6.67
CA ARG A 234 17.65 -17.73 -6.15
C ARG A 234 17.09 -17.30 -4.80
N SER A 235 16.88 -18.26 -3.88
CA SER A 235 16.15 -18.22 -2.59
C SER A 235 16.34 -17.00 -1.72
N ASN A 236 17.34 -16.21 -2.05
CA ASN A 236 17.81 -15.10 -1.30
C ASN A 236 17.22 -13.78 -1.89
N GLN A 237 17.12 -13.60 -3.22
CA GLN A 237 16.54 -12.37 -3.82
C GLN A 237 15.08 -12.13 -3.40
N SER A 238 14.26 -13.18 -3.31
CA SER A 238 12.87 -13.06 -2.84
C SER A 238 12.78 -12.55 -1.39
N SER A 239 13.61 -13.07 -0.47
CA SER A 239 13.64 -12.58 0.92
C SER A 239 14.15 -11.14 1.05
N PHE A 240 15.00 -10.66 0.13
CA PHE A 240 15.53 -9.28 0.17
C PHE A 240 14.56 -8.27 -0.39
N ILE A 241 13.92 -8.57 -1.52
CA ILE A 241 12.90 -7.67 -2.04
C ILE A 241 11.76 -7.52 -1.01
N TRP A 242 11.47 -8.59 -0.25
CA TRP A 242 10.61 -8.52 0.92
C TRP A 242 11.11 -7.56 2.01
N ARG A 243 12.39 -7.63 2.42
CA ARG A 243 12.97 -6.70 3.42
C ARG A 243 12.94 -5.25 2.93
N ALA A 244 13.28 -5.01 1.67
CA ALA A 244 13.22 -3.70 1.02
C ALA A 244 11.79 -3.13 1.05
N ALA A 245 10.83 -3.96 0.62
CA ALA A 245 9.41 -3.64 0.65
C ALA A 245 8.92 -3.33 2.07
N SER A 246 9.30 -4.14 3.08
CA SER A 246 8.94 -3.90 4.49
C SER A 246 9.54 -2.59 5.04
N SER A 247 10.79 -2.27 4.71
CA SER A 247 11.44 -1.00 5.09
C SER A 247 10.70 0.21 4.52
N LEU A 248 10.27 0.13 3.25
CA LEU A 248 9.48 1.17 2.60
C LEU A 248 8.06 1.24 3.19
N ALA A 249 7.42 0.09 3.42
CA ALA A 249 6.05 -0.04 3.91
C ALA A 249 5.87 0.59 5.29
N GLY A 250 6.77 0.31 6.26
CA GLY A 250 6.62 0.80 7.63
C GLY A 250 6.57 2.32 7.76
N GLY A 251 7.37 3.02 6.93
CA GLY A 251 7.36 4.47 6.93
C GLY A 251 6.20 5.09 6.14
N ILE A 252 5.84 4.49 4.99
CA ILE A 252 4.70 4.90 4.15
C ILE A 252 3.40 4.75 4.92
N TRP A 253 3.30 3.70 5.73
CA TRP A 253 2.15 3.40 6.57
C TRP A 253 1.82 4.50 7.57
N THR A 254 2.83 5.15 8.14
CA THR A 254 2.63 6.25 9.11
C THR A 254 1.87 7.41 8.50
N VAL A 255 2.17 7.78 7.24
CA VAL A 255 1.44 8.83 6.50
C VAL A 255 0.02 8.42 6.20
N VAL A 256 -0.11 7.19 5.70
CA VAL A 256 -1.36 6.60 5.26
C VAL A 256 -2.33 6.47 6.44
N THR A 257 -1.87 6.08 7.63
CA THR A 257 -2.71 5.94 8.85
C THR A 257 -2.96 7.25 9.59
N LEU A 258 -1.98 8.17 9.68
CA LEU A 258 -2.18 9.48 10.32
C LEU A 258 -3.20 10.35 9.57
N GLY A 259 -3.32 10.17 8.25
CA GLY A 259 -4.41 10.77 7.46
C GLY A 259 -5.81 10.36 7.93
N TYR A 260 -5.94 9.22 8.63
CA TYR A 260 -7.18 8.73 9.24
C TYR A 260 -7.23 8.92 10.77
N GLY A 261 -6.09 8.95 11.47
CA GLY A 261 -6.00 9.01 12.94
C GLY A 261 -6.18 10.40 13.59
N GLY A 262 -6.17 11.48 12.81
CA GLY A 262 -6.16 12.86 13.32
C GLY A 262 -7.45 13.40 13.96
N ARG A 263 -8.43 12.56 14.36
CA ARG A 263 -9.72 13.04 14.92
C ARG A 263 -10.13 12.47 16.28
N GLY A 264 -9.19 11.92 17.05
CA GLY A 264 -9.46 11.42 18.41
C GLY A 264 -8.74 12.14 19.55
N GLN A 265 -7.66 12.87 19.28
CA GLN A 265 -6.87 13.52 20.34
C GLN A 265 -7.05 15.03 20.31
N THR A 266 -8.06 15.50 21.05
CA THR A 266 -8.01 16.87 21.57
C THR A 266 -6.83 16.91 22.55
N GLN A 267 -5.73 17.53 22.14
CA GLN A 267 -4.57 17.74 22.99
C GLN A 267 -4.99 18.43 24.30
N VAL A 268 -4.84 17.72 25.41
CA VAL A 268 -4.62 18.36 26.70
C VAL A 268 -3.13 18.66 26.76
N ASN A 269 -2.79 19.94 26.67
CA ASN A 269 -1.42 20.44 26.77
C ASN A 269 -0.71 19.87 28.00
N SER A 270 0.35 19.10 27.78
CA SER A 270 1.47 19.06 28.72
C SER A 270 2.76 18.98 27.92
N THR A 271 3.54 20.03 28.08
CA THR A 271 4.90 20.21 27.56
C THR A 271 5.84 19.14 28.08
N SER A 272 6.44 18.34 27.21
CA SER A 272 7.87 18.01 27.34
C SER A 272 8.45 17.59 25.99
N LYS A 273 9.54 18.25 25.61
CA LYS A 273 10.44 17.84 24.54
C LYS A 273 11.26 16.66 25.04
N ALA A 274 11.36 15.57 24.27
CA ALA A 274 12.50 14.67 24.38
C ALA A 274 12.76 14.00 23.03
N ALA A 275 14.01 14.16 22.57
CA ALA A 275 14.56 13.57 21.37
C ALA A 275 14.74 12.05 21.55
N PHE A 276 14.36 11.27 20.55
CA PHE A 276 14.69 9.85 20.48
C PHE A 276 16.11 9.67 19.94
N SER A 277 17.06 9.35 20.82
CA SER A 277 18.30 8.66 20.45
C SER A 277 18.29 7.30 21.15
N ALA A 278 18.01 6.23 20.41
CA ALA A 278 18.12 4.87 20.92
C ALA A 278 19.43 4.25 20.42
N THR A 279 20.32 3.91 21.35
CA THR A 279 21.36 2.91 21.15
C THR A 279 21.15 1.83 22.22
N PRO A 280 21.24 0.53 21.89
CA PRO A 280 21.02 -0.53 22.86
C PRO A 280 22.34 -0.86 23.57
N THR A 281 22.34 -0.94 24.89
CA THR A 281 23.41 -1.62 25.63
C THR A 281 22.83 -2.56 26.66
N THR A 282 23.20 -3.82 26.50
CA THR A 282 23.00 -4.99 27.35
C THR A 282 23.65 -4.80 28.72
N LEU A 283 23.04 -5.26 29.82
CA LEU A 283 23.74 -5.85 30.99
C LEU A 283 22.77 -6.48 32.01
N MET A 284 23.33 -7.43 32.77
CA MET A 284 22.75 -8.56 33.52
C MET A 284 22.63 -8.30 35.05
N ASN A 285 21.66 -8.97 35.69
CA ASN A 285 21.62 -9.57 37.05
C ASN A 285 21.73 -8.77 38.39
N SER A 286 20.79 -9.09 39.32
CA SER A 286 20.91 -9.50 40.76
C SER A 286 19.75 -8.93 41.63
N VAL A 287 18.79 -9.70 42.18
CA VAL A 287 18.71 -10.60 43.38
C VAL A 287 18.24 -9.91 44.70
N THR A 288 17.15 -10.46 45.30
CA THR A 288 16.59 -10.40 46.70
C THR A 288 16.00 -9.06 47.21
N ASP A 289 14.91 -8.95 48.00
CA ASP A 289 14.36 -9.83 49.05
C ASP A 289 12.88 -9.51 49.47
N HIS A 290 12.30 -10.38 50.30
CA HIS A 290 10.91 -10.62 50.78
C HIS A 290 10.02 -9.48 51.38
N THR A 291 8.68 -9.58 51.22
CA THR A 291 7.63 -9.78 52.29
C THR A 291 6.15 -9.66 51.78
N LYS A 292 5.24 -10.50 52.31
CA LYS A 292 3.75 -10.60 52.10
C LYS A 292 3.03 -10.15 53.41
N PRO A 293 1.67 -10.01 53.59
CA PRO A 293 0.56 -10.67 52.85
C PRO A 293 -0.80 -9.89 52.65
N THR A 294 -1.71 -10.57 51.93
CA THR A 294 -3.20 -10.61 51.98
C THR A 294 -4.08 -9.43 51.55
N SER A 295 -4.74 -9.57 50.38
CA SER A 295 -6.20 -9.47 50.24
C SER A 295 -6.68 -10.15 48.94
N ASP A 296 -7.78 -10.89 49.05
CA ASP A 296 -8.36 -11.76 48.03
C ASP A 296 -8.69 -11.02 46.72
N THR A 297 -8.08 -11.47 45.62
CA THR A 297 -8.53 -11.15 44.26
C THR A 297 -8.67 -12.44 43.47
N VAL A 298 -9.88 -12.66 43.00
CA VAL A 298 -10.24 -13.76 42.09
C VAL A 298 -9.38 -13.62 40.83
N VAL A 299 -8.45 -14.55 40.66
CA VAL A 299 -7.55 -14.65 39.52
C VAL A 299 -8.35 -15.16 38.33
N THR A 300 -8.65 -14.29 37.36
CA THR A 300 -8.93 -14.71 35.98
C THR A 300 -7.60 -15.01 35.31
N ASP A 301 -7.13 -16.25 35.45
CA ASP A 301 -6.01 -16.79 34.68
C ASP A 301 -6.37 -16.81 33.19
N LEU A 302 -6.02 -15.75 32.46
CA LEU A 302 -5.68 -15.85 31.03
C LEU A 302 -4.18 -15.66 30.91
N VAL A 303 -3.45 -16.70 31.30
CA VAL A 303 -2.05 -16.87 30.92
C VAL A 303 -1.99 -17.02 29.40
N THR A 304 -1.27 -16.10 28.79
CA THR A 304 -0.74 -16.16 27.43
C THR A 304 -0.06 -17.50 27.19
N SER A 305 -0.61 -18.30 26.28
CA SER A 305 0.12 -19.38 25.65
C SER A 305 0.12 -19.14 24.15
N GLU A 306 1.30 -18.74 23.67
CA GLU A 306 1.64 -18.79 22.26
C GLU A 306 1.47 -20.22 21.71
N SER A 307 1.07 -20.28 20.44
CA SER A 307 1.23 -21.38 19.50
C SER A 307 0.52 -22.70 19.81
N MET A 308 -0.50 -23.02 19.00
CA MET A 308 -0.47 -24.25 18.21
C MET A 308 -1.38 -24.17 16.97
N VAL A 309 -0.77 -24.49 15.84
CA VAL A 309 -1.24 -24.45 14.45
C VAL A 309 -2.11 -25.67 14.13
N LEU A 310 -3.17 -25.50 13.31
CA LEU A 310 -3.45 -26.23 12.06
C LEU A 310 -4.94 -26.12 11.65
N SER A 311 -5.24 -25.14 10.79
CA SER A 311 -6.02 -25.38 9.56
C SER A 311 -5.95 -24.13 8.67
N GLY A 312 -5.10 -24.17 7.64
CA GLY A 312 -4.81 -23.05 6.74
C GLY A 312 -3.96 -21.96 7.41
N LEU A 313 -2.66 -21.92 7.12
CA LEU A 313 -1.84 -20.76 7.48
C LEU A 313 -2.45 -19.51 6.84
N PRO A 314 -2.42 -18.32 7.49
CA PRO A 314 -2.70 -17.07 6.81
C PRO A 314 -1.80 -16.99 5.57
N GLN A 315 -2.40 -16.78 4.41
CA GLN A 315 -1.63 -16.52 3.20
C GLN A 315 -1.31 -15.03 3.22
N ASP A 316 -0.03 -14.68 3.34
CA ASP A 316 0.42 -13.31 3.16
C ASP A 316 0.15 -12.84 1.72
N CYS A 317 -0.02 -11.52 1.53
CA CYS A 317 0.12 -10.99 0.18
C CYS A 317 1.48 -11.44 -0.35
N HIS A 318 1.54 -11.81 -1.62
CA HIS A 318 2.80 -11.95 -2.30
C HIS A 318 3.34 -10.55 -2.64
N LEU A 319 4.65 -10.48 -2.87
CA LEU A 319 5.39 -9.23 -2.93
C LEU A 319 4.80 -8.22 -3.93
N LEU A 320 4.46 -8.69 -5.14
CA LEU A 320 3.88 -7.83 -6.17
C LEU A 320 2.51 -7.26 -5.74
N ALA A 321 1.67 -8.07 -5.08
CA ALA A 321 0.38 -7.67 -4.56
C ALA A 321 0.52 -6.63 -3.44
N ASP A 322 1.44 -6.85 -2.50
CA ASP A 322 1.67 -5.93 -1.38
C ASP A 322 2.23 -4.58 -1.86
N LEU A 323 3.26 -4.59 -2.73
CA LEU A 323 3.78 -3.37 -3.35
C LEU A 323 2.70 -2.61 -4.14
N SER A 324 1.80 -3.34 -4.81
CA SER A 324 0.70 -2.73 -5.56
C SER A 324 -0.34 -2.10 -4.65
N ALA A 325 -0.70 -2.78 -3.55
CA ALA A 325 -1.59 -2.24 -2.52
C ALA A 325 -0.99 -0.99 -1.87
N LEU A 326 0.29 -1.03 -1.48
CA LEU A 326 1.00 0.12 -0.92
C LEU A 326 1.03 1.31 -1.86
N LEU A 327 1.36 1.10 -3.14
CA LEU A 327 1.39 2.18 -4.12
C LEU A 327 -0.02 2.76 -4.33
N LEU A 328 -1.05 1.92 -4.39
CA LEU A 328 -2.44 2.37 -4.51
C LEU A 328 -2.85 3.21 -3.29
N LEU A 329 -2.48 2.81 -2.08
CA LEU A 329 -2.72 3.57 -0.85
C LEU A 329 -1.99 4.92 -0.87
N VAL A 330 -0.72 4.95 -1.27
CA VAL A 330 0.06 6.19 -1.41
C VAL A 330 -0.57 7.12 -2.43
N LEU A 331 -0.98 6.61 -3.58
CA LEU A 331 -1.56 7.43 -4.64
C LEU A 331 -2.93 8.00 -4.26
N THR A 332 -3.68 7.37 -3.35
CA THR A 332 -5.08 7.73 -3.09
C THR A 332 -5.35 8.44 -1.76
N THR A 333 -4.44 8.35 -0.78
CA THR A 333 -4.62 8.93 0.56
C THR A 333 -4.25 10.41 0.69
N GLN A 334 -3.94 11.08 -0.43
CA GLN A 334 -3.35 12.43 -0.50
C GLN A 334 -4.31 13.63 -0.34
N ALA A 335 -5.55 13.38 0.07
CA ALA A 335 -6.66 14.32 -0.14
C ALA A 335 -6.52 15.70 0.54
N GLY A 336 -5.91 15.77 1.73
CA GLY A 336 -5.80 17.01 2.50
C GLY A 336 -4.75 17.98 1.96
N SER A 337 -3.64 17.46 1.44
CA SER A 337 -2.48 18.24 0.98
C SER A 337 -2.66 18.80 -0.44
N ILE A 338 -3.55 18.20 -1.25
CA ILE A 338 -3.85 18.63 -2.62
C ILE A 338 -4.39 20.08 -2.66
N LEU A 339 -5.26 20.45 -1.74
CA LEU A 339 -5.84 21.81 -1.66
C LEU A 339 -4.77 22.90 -1.44
N ARG A 340 -3.55 22.52 -1.04
CA ARG A 340 -2.43 23.42 -0.79
C ARG A 340 -1.41 23.46 -1.94
N CYS A 341 -1.66 22.73 -3.03
CA CYS A 341 -0.74 22.61 -4.17
C CYS A 341 -0.86 23.74 -5.20
N THR A 342 -1.81 24.68 -5.06
CA THR A 342 -2.06 25.77 -6.02
C THR A 342 -0.80 26.57 -6.36
N ARG A 343 0.04 26.88 -5.36
CA ARG A 343 1.30 27.62 -5.60
C ARG A 343 2.30 26.80 -6.42
N ILE A 344 2.42 25.49 -6.15
CA ILE A 344 3.34 24.61 -6.87
C ILE A 344 2.89 24.42 -8.32
N LEU A 345 1.59 24.31 -8.57
CA LEU A 345 1.02 24.26 -9.93
C LEU A 345 1.37 25.53 -10.72
N GLN A 346 1.25 26.71 -10.09
CA GLN A 346 1.64 27.99 -10.70
C GLN A 346 3.14 28.07 -10.99
N GLU A 347 4.01 27.66 -10.05
CA GLU A 347 5.47 27.61 -10.24
C GLU A 347 5.88 26.73 -11.41
N LEU A 348 5.15 25.64 -11.66
CA LEU A 348 5.42 24.69 -12.73
C LEU A 348 4.70 25.04 -14.04
N GLY A 349 3.91 26.11 -14.10
CA GLY A 349 3.15 26.50 -15.29
C GLY A 349 2.03 25.51 -15.66
N ILE A 350 1.59 24.66 -14.74
CA ILE A 350 0.57 23.63 -15.00
C ILE A 350 -0.83 24.23 -14.81
N ASN A 351 -1.51 24.50 -15.92
CA ASN A 351 -2.89 24.99 -15.94
C ASN A 351 -3.88 23.80 -15.88
N SER A 352 -4.17 23.32 -14.67
CA SER A 352 -5.17 22.27 -14.45
C SER A 352 -6.57 22.85 -14.29
N GLN A 353 -7.54 22.31 -15.03
CA GLN A 353 -8.98 22.60 -14.84
C GLN A 353 -9.53 21.94 -13.57
N THR A 354 -8.82 20.96 -13.01
CA THR A 354 -9.22 20.18 -11.84
C THR A 354 -8.10 20.13 -10.77
N PRO A 355 -7.66 21.30 -10.26
CA PRO A 355 -6.48 21.41 -9.38
C PRO A 355 -6.68 20.76 -8.00
N SER A 356 -7.91 20.39 -7.66
CA SER A 356 -8.25 19.70 -6.42
C SER A 356 -8.47 18.19 -6.59
N LEU A 357 -8.39 17.68 -7.83
CA LEU A 357 -8.65 16.26 -8.09
C LEU A 357 -7.40 15.41 -8.09
N ASN A 358 -7.57 14.25 -7.48
CA ASN A 358 -6.63 13.15 -7.56
C ASN A 358 -7.17 12.12 -8.57
N PRO A 359 -6.56 11.96 -9.75
CA PRO A 359 -7.09 11.07 -10.79
C PRO A 359 -7.07 9.60 -10.37
N TYR A 360 -6.11 9.16 -9.54
CA TYR A 360 -6.06 7.79 -9.01
C TYR A 360 -7.20 7.52 -8.03
N ARG A 361 -7.57 8.52 -7.22
CA ARG A 361 -8.73 8.42 -6.31
C ARG A 361 -10.04 8.35 -7.09
N VAL A 362 -10.19 9.18 -8.12
CA VAL A 362 -11.36 9.15 -9.00
C VAL A 362 -11.47 7.78 -9.67
N ALA A 363 -10.37 7.27 -10.24
CA ALA A 363 -10.33 5.95 -10.83
C ALA A 363 -10.73 4.86 -9.84
N LEU A 364 -10.05 4.75 -8.69
CA LEU A 364 -10.30 3.70 -7.68
C LEU A 364 -11.76 3.64 -7.22
N PHE A 365 -12.41 4.80 -7.09
CA PHE A 365 -13.78 4.91 -6.58
C PHE A 365 -14.84 4.79 -7.68
N SER A 366 -14.44 4.83 -8.94
CA SER A 366 -15.30 4.63 -10.11
C SER A 366 -15.17 3.25 -10.76
N MET A 367 -14.21 2.41 -10.33
CA MET A 367 -14.03 1.05 -10.85
C MET A 367 -15.30 0.19 -10.68
N ARG A 368 -15.54 -0.70 -11.64
CA ARG A 368 -16.69 -1.62 -11.70
C ARG A 368 -16.25 -3.07 -11.74
N ASP A 369 -17.18 -3.98 -11.41
CA ASP A 369 -16.91 -5.41 -11.48
C ASP A 369 -16.82 -5.87 -12.94
N ILE A 370 -16.03 -6.89 -13.20
CA ILE A 370 -15.94 -7.52 -14.53
C ILE A 370 -17.27 -8.14 -14.96
N ASN A 371 -18.05 -8.62 -14.00
CA ASN A 371 -19.36 -9.21 -14.25
C ASN A 371 -20.43 -8.16 -14.61
N ASP A 372 -20.20 -6.87 -14.35
CA ASP A 372 -21.17 -5.81 -14.70
C ASP A 372 -21.21 -5.53 -16.22
N LEU A 373 -20.13 -5.87 -16.95
CA LEU A 373 -20.03 -5.63 -18.40
C LEU A 373 -20.76 -6.69 -19.22
N GLU A 374 -20.93 -7.91 -18.72
CA GLU A 374 -21.67 -8.98 -19.40
C GLU A 374 -23.18 -8.69 -19.51
N VAL A 375 -23.69 -7.70 -18.77
CA VAL A 375 -25.13 -7.39 -18.66
C VAL A 375 -25.57 -6.25 -19.62
N SER A 376 -24.65 -5.60 -20.33
CA SER A 376 -24.99 -4.45 -21.19
C SER A 376 -25.35 -4.89 -22.63
N PRO A 377 -26.58 -4.65 -23.13
CA PRO A 377 -26.89 -4.84 -24.55
C PRO A 377 -26.10 -3.83 -25.42
N PRO A 378 -25.82 -4.14 -26.70
CA PRO A 378 -25.05 -3.26 -27.57
C PRO A 378 -25.71 -1.88 -27.66
N PRO A 379 -24.93 -0.78 -27.65
CA PRO A 379 -25.48 0.57 -27.60
C PRO A 379 -26.33 0.84 -28.84
N LYS A 380 -27.63 1.07 -28.62
CA LYS A 380 -28.52 1.61 -29.66
C LYS A 380 -28.09 3.04 -29.98
N PRO A 381 -28.09 3.47 -31.26
CA PRO A 381 -27.81 4.84 -31.61
C PRO A 381 -28.91 5.76 -31.03
N VAL A 382 -28.55 6.64 -30.08
CA VAL A 382 -29.49 7.58 -29.47
C VAL A 382 -29.39 8.92 -30.20
N ASN A 383 -30.40 9.21 -31.00
CA ASN A 383 -30.76 10.56 -31.45
C ASN A 383 -31.60 11.26 -30.37
N GLY A 384 -31.18 12.46 -29.95
CA GLY A 384 -32.05 13.61 -29.66
C GLY A 384 -32.90 13.67 -28.36
N VAL A 385 -32.47 14.56 -27.46
CA VAL A 385 -33.22 15.56 -26.64
C VAL A 385 -34.42 15.12 -25.77
N GLY A 386 -34.30 15.37 -24.45
CA GLY A 386 -35.45 15.50 -23.54
C GLY A 386 -35.05 15.59 -22.06
N SER A 387 -35.23 16.76 -21.45
CA SER A 387 -34.96 17.09 -20.04
C SER A 387 -35.98 16.49 -19.06
N THR A 388 -35.55 16.05 -17.87
CA THR A 388 -36.16 16.34 -16.55
C THR A 388 -35.34 15.71 -15.41
N ASP A 389 -34.89 16.51 -14.44
CA ASP A 389 -34.20 16.11 -13.21
C ASP A 389 -35.07 15.30 -12.24
N PRO A 390 -34.46 14.45 -11.39
CA PRO A 390 -34.90 14.38 -9.99
C PRO A 390 -33.74 14.50 -8.97
N LYS A 391 -34.01 15.30 -7.94
CA LYS A 391 -33.18 15.62 -6.76
C LYS A 391 -32.84 14.39 -5.91
N PRO A 392 -31.57 14.14 -5.51
CA PRO A 392 -31.24 13.14 -4.51
C PRO A 392 -31.29 13.69 -3.07
N ARG A 393 -31.82 12.86 -2.16
CA ARG A 393 -32.02 13.13 -0.73
C ARG A 393 -30.70 13.08 0.04
N LEU A 394 -30.53 14.03 0.96
CA LEU A 394 -29.37 14.22 1.82
C LEU A 394 -29.45 13.31 3.06
N SER A 395 -28.46 12.44 3.30
CA SER A 395 -28.23 11.81 4.60
C SER A 395 -26.89 12.28 5.18
N ASN A 396 -26.89 12.54 6.49
CA ASN A 396 -25.87 13.31 7.20
C ASN A 396 -24.78 12.40 7.80
N ALA A 397 -23.57 12.46 7.25
CA ALA A 397 -22.29 12.27 7.96
C ALA A 397 -21.15 12.87 7.13
N ASN A 398 -20.63 14.03 7.54
CA ASN A 398 -19.70 14.85 6.76
C ASN A 398 -18.25 14.33 6.81
N LEU A 399 -17.83 13.66 5.74
CA LEU A 399 -16.45 13.57 5.24
C LEU A 399 -16.46 13.83 3.71
N LYS A 400 -16.88 15.05 3.33
CA LYS A 400 -16.77 15.54 1.96
C LYS A 400 -15.33 15.97 1.67
N GLY A 401 -14.47 14.99 1.39
CA GLY A 401 -13.44 15.21 0.38
C GLY A 401 -14.18 15.40 -0.94
N VAL A 402 -13.96 16.54 -1.60
CA VAL A 402 -14.60 16.95 -2.86
C VAL A 402 -14.69 15.77 -3.83
N THR A 403 -15.87 15.17 -3.92
CA THR A 403 -16.24 14.29 -5.03
C THR A 403 -16.53 15.21 -6.21
N SER A 404 -15.56 15.43 -7.10
CA SER A 404 -15.90 16.06 -8.37
C SER A 404 -16.84 15.14 -9.12
N LEU A 405 -18.05 15.64 -9.29
CA LEU A 405 -19.03 15.18 -10.25
C LEU A 405 -18.54 15.63 -11.61
N ILE A 406 -17.85 14.75 -12.34
CA ILE A 406 -17.77 14.60 -13.81
C ILE A 406 -16.69 13.52 -14.01
N ASN A 407 -17.12 12.28 -14.29
CA ASN A 407 -16.24 11.22 -14.76
C ASN A 407 -15.83 11.57 -16.20
N PRO A 408 -14.54 11.73 -16.54
CA PRO A 408 -14.14 11.52 -17.92
C PRO A 408 -14.44 10.06 -18.26
N ASP A 409 -15.08 9.80 -19.42
CA ASP A 409 -15.52 8.47 -19.84
C ASP A 409 -14.39 7.44 -19.64
N VAL A 410 -14.51 6.65 -18.57
CA VAL A 410 -13.57 5.59 -18.22
C VAL A 410 -13.82 4.48 -19.23
N THR A 411 -13.06 4.49 -20.31
CA THR A 411 -12.88 3.33 -21.20
C THR A 411 -12.62 2.10 -20.33
N GLU A 412 -13.38 1.03 -20.56
CA GLU A 412 -13.63 -0.13 -19.70
C GLU A 412 -12.37 -0.75 -19.08
N PHE A 413 -12.13 -0.46 -17.79
CA PHE A 413 -11.18 -1.17 -16.95
C PHE A 413 -11.95 -1.97 -15.86
N PRO A 414 -12.65 -3.06 -16.21
CA PRO A 414 -13.33 -3.89 -15.21
C PRO A 414 -12.33 -4.57 -14.26
N VAL A 415 -12.70 -4.81 -13.02
CA VAL A 415 -11.86 -5.57 -12.07
C VAL A 415 -12.65 -6.71 -11.48
N ASP A 416 -12.00 -7.85 -11.25
CA ASP A 416 -12.62 -8.99 -10.57
C ASP A 416 -12.80 -8.70 -9.07
N PHE A 417 -14.02 -8.30 -8.68
CA PHE A 417 -14.33 -8.01 -7.28
C PHE A 417 -14.33 -9.28 -6.40
N VAL A 418 -14.60 -10.45 -6.99
CA VAL A 418 -14.54 -11.74 -6.29
C VAL A 418 -13.10 -12.03 -5.88
N ALA A 419 -12.16 -11.89 -6.81
CA ALA A 419 -10.74 -12.07 -6.54
C ALA A 419 -10.19 -11.05 -5.53
N ILE A 420 -10.55 -9.77 -5.63
CA ILE A 420 -10.19 -8.75 -4.61
C ILE A 420 -10.67 -9.17 -3.21
N ARG A 421 -11.95 -9.52 -3.08
CA ARG A 421 -12.53 -9.94 -1.80
C ARG A 421 -11.81 -11.17 -1.27
N ASP A 422 -11.61 -12.17 -2.11
CA ASP A 422 -11.00 -13.43 -1.72
C ASP A 422 -9.57 -13.20 -1.24
N THR A 423 -8.76 -12.44 -1.97
CA THR A 423 -7.40 -12.11 -1.53
C THR A 423 -7.41 -11.29 -0.24
N ALA A 424 -8.27 -10.28 -0.11
CA ALA A 424 -8.40 -9.52 1.11
C ALA A 424 -8.75 -10.40 2.31
N ALA A 425 -9.68 -11.36 2.15
CA ALA A 425 -10.09 -12.28 3.21
C ALA A 425 -8.92 -13.09 3.80
N HIS A 426 -7.94 -13.47 2.96
CA HIS A 426 -6.77 -14.24 3.40
C HIS A 426 -5.64 -13.38 3.97
N THR A 427 -5.60 -12.09 3.60
CA THR A 427 -4.50 -11.16 3.89
C THR A 427 -4.87 -10.07 4.89
N LEU A 428 -6.05 -10.16 5.53
CA LEU A 428 -6.61 -9.19 6.47
C LEU A 428 -5.80 -8.99 7.76
N HIS A 429 -4.81 -9.85 8.04
CA HIS A 429 -3.83 -9.60 9.11
C HIS A 429 -2.76 -8.59 8.71
N GLN A 430 -2.69 -8.21 7.43
CA GLN A 430 -1.80 -7.20 6.91
C GLN A 430 -2.50 -5.83 6.84
N ASP A 431 -1.77 -4.83 7.28
CA ASP A 431 -2.15 -3.42 7.32
C ASP A 431 -2.58 -2.87 5.95
N SER A 432 -1.75 -3.08 4.93
CA SER A 432 -1.98 -2.61 3.56
C SER A 432 -3.28 -3.18 2.98
N SER A 433 -3.49 -4.49 3.13
CA SER A 433 -4.69 -5.19 2.67
C SER A 433 -5.95 -4.71 3.39
N THR A 434 -5.91 -4.63 4.72
CA THR A 434 -7.06 -4.19 5.53
C THR A 434 -7.48 -2.77 5.21
N LEU A 435 -6.51 -1.87 5.02
CA LEU A 435 -6.81 -0.49 4.68
C LEU A 435 -7.32 -0.33 3.25
N LEU A 436 -6.76 -1.08 2.29
CA LEU A 436 -7.26 -1.10 0.93
C LEU A 436 -8.72 -1.58 0.90
N LEU A 437 -9.03 -2.65 1.63
CA LEU A 437 -10.39 -3.14 1.77
C LEU A 437 -11.30 -2.08 2.38
N TYR A 438 -10.90 -1.45 3.48
CA TYR A 438 -11.65 -0.35 4.10
C TYR A 438 -11.93 0.78 3.08
N LEU A 439 -10.92 1.19 2.31
CA LEU A 439 -11.05 2.24 1.30
C LEU A 439 -12.07 1.89 0.22
N LEU A 440 -12.00 0.66 -0.31
CA LEU A 440 -12.92 0.17 -1.32
C LEU A 440 -14.35 0.12 -0.77
N ILE A 441 -14.56 -0.45 0.42
CA ILE A 441 -15.88 -0.54 1.06
C ILE A 441 -16.48 0.83 1.33
N HIS A 442 -15.67 1.76 1.83
CA HIS A 442 -16.15 3.07 2.26
C HIS A 442 -16.38 4.04 1.09
N ARG A 443 -15.61 3.91 -0.01
CA ARG A 443 -15.56 4.95 -1.06
C ARG A 443 -15.90 4.46 -2.47
N ASN A 444 -15.85 3.16 -2.75
CA ASN A 444 -16.31 2.60 -4.01
C ASN A 444 -17.73 2.02 -3.82
N PRO A 445 -18.79 2.71 -4.31
CA PRO A 445 -20.17 2.25 -4.12
C PRO A 445 -20.48 0.96 -4.88
N HIS A 446 -19.79 0.68 -5.99
CA HIS A 446 -19.95 -0.56 -6.75
C HIS A 446 -19.42 -1.76 -5.95
N PHE A 447 -18.23 -1.64 -5.36
CA PHE A 447 -17.64 -2.68 -4.52
C PHE A 447 -18.47 -2.92 -3.25
N GLN A 448 -18.98 -1.85 -2.63
CA GLN A 448 -19.87 -1.96 -1.48
C GLN A 448 -21.17 -2.71 -1.84
N ALA A 449 -21.80 -2.35 -2.96
CA ALA A 449 -23.00 -3.03 -3.45
C ALA A 449 -22.73 -4.51 -3.76
N PHE A 450 -21.61 -4.81 -4.42
CA PHE A 450 -21.14 -6.17 -4.68
C PHE A 450 -21.00 -7.00 -3.39
N LEU A 451 -20.36 -6.44 -2.35
CA LEU A 451 -20.16 -7.17 -1.09
C LEU A 451 -21.48 -7.49 -0.39
N LEU A 452 -22.43 -6.56 -0.43
CA LEU A 452 -23.75 -6.72 0.19
C LEU A 452 -24.67 -7.63 -0.65
N ASP A 453 -24.42 -7.75 -1.96
CA ASP A 453 -25.15 -8.70 -2.81
C ASP A 453 -24.76 -10.15 -2.50
N LYS A 454 -25.75 -11.04 -2.53
CA LYS A 454 -25.60 -12.51 -2.38
C LYS A 454 -24.67 -12.96 -1.23
N ARG A 455 -24.59 -12.18 -0.16
CA ARG A 455 -23.71 -12.44 1.00
C ARG A 455 -22.24 -12.55 0.64
N ASN A 456 -21.77 -11.79 -0.35
CA ASN A 456 -20.36 -11.78 -0.71
C ASN A 456 -19.47 -11.38 0.47
N TYR A 457 -19.96 -10.65 1.47
CA TYR A 457 -19.26 -10.34 2.72
C TYR A 457 -18.88 -11.56 3.59
N ASP A 458 -19.45 -12.76 3.38
CA ASP A 458 -19.29 -13.92 4.27
C ASP A 458 -17.82 -14.34 4.47
N LYS A 459 -17.01 -14.25 3.42
CA LYS A 459 -15.57 -14.59 3.50
C LYS A 459 -14.76 -13.59 4.32
N LEU A 460 -15.23 -12.34 4.45
CA LEU A 460 -14.55 -11.28 5.19
C LEU A 460 -14.95 -11.24 6.66
N LEU A 461 -16.21 -11.58 6.97
CA LEU A 461 -16.78 -11.39 8.30
C LEU A 461 -16.01 -12.15 9.39
N LEU A 462 -15.70 -13.43 9.17
CA LEU A 462 -14.99 -14.25 10.16
C LEU A 462 -13.54 -13.77 10.39
N PRO A 463 -12.73 -13.50 9.36
CA PRO A 463 -11.42 -12.87 9.53
C PRO A 463 -11.45 -11.54 10.29
N LEU A 464 -12.39 -10.64 9.96
CA LEU A 464 -12.55 -9.34 10.65
C LEU A 464 -12.88 -9.53 12.14
N LEU A 465 -13.79 -10.45 12.46
CA LEU A 465 -14.13 -10.77 13.84
C LEU A 465 -12.96 -11.42 14.59
N ASN A 466 -12.15 -12.23 13.90
CA ASN A 466 -10.95 -12.82 14.49
C ASN A 466 -9.90 -11.75 14.86
N ILE A 467 -9.74 -10.69 14.05
CA ILE A 467 -8.88 -9.54 14.40
C ILE A 467 -9.37 -8.88 15.70
N LEU A 468 -10.66 -8.55 15.77
CA LEU A 468 -11.24 -7.93 16.97
C LEU A 468 -11.20 -8.84 18.20
N TYR A 469 -11.37 -10.15 18.01
CA TYR A 469 -11.40 -11.12 19.08
C TYR A 469 -10.01 -11.37 19.68
N ARG A 470 -8.98 -11.47 18.84
CA ARG A 470 -7.61 -11.77 19.26
C ARG A 470 -6.90 -10.60 19.92
N SER A 471 -7.39 -9.37 19.77
CA SER A 471 -6.65 -8.16 20.12
C SER A 471 -6.13 -8.15 21.56
N PRO A 472 -4.79 -8.20 21.77
CA PRO A 472 -4.12 -7.53 22.87
C PRO A 472 -4.03 -6.02 22.56
N ALA A 473 -3.58 -5.19 23.49
CA ALA A 473 -3.50 -3.74 23.35
C ALA A 473 -2.61 -3.22 22.19
N ASP A 474 -1.80 -4.09 21.57
CA ASP A 474 -0.63 -3.68 20.78
C ASP A 474 -0.89 -3.44 19.28
N SER A 475 -1.97 -3.97 18.68
CA SER A 475 -2.30 -3.80 17.24
C SER A 475 -3.51 -2.89 17.00
N SER A 476 -3.54 -1.73 17.65
CA SER A 476 -4.72 -0.83 17.68
C SER A 476 -5.25 -0.42 16.29
N HIS A 477 -4.39 -0.20 15.29
CA HIS A 477 -4.81 0.24 13.96
C HIS A 477 -5.62 -0.82 13.21
N LEU A 478 -5.19 -2.09 13.18
CA LEU A 478 -5.95 -3.18 12.56
C LEU A 478 -7.32 -3.36 13.23
N VAL A 479 -7.36 -3.21 14.55
CA VAL A 479 -8.59 -3.29 15.34
C VAL A 479 -9.55 -2.17 14.95
N TYR A 480 -9.07 -0.92 14.84
CA TYR A 480 -9.90 0.18 14.36
C TYR A 480 -10.40 -0.04 12.93
N MET A 481 -9.53 -0.46 12.01
CA MET A 481 -9.92 -0.68 10.62
C MET A 481 -10.96 -1.80 10.51
N ALA A 482 -10.75 -2.93 11.20
CA ALA A 482 -11.70 -4.02 11.24
C ALA A 482 -13.04 -3.58 11.86
N LEU A 483 -13.00 -2.80 12.95
CA LEU A 483 -14.21 -2.27 13.59
C LEU A 483 -14.96 -1.30 12.67
N ILE A 484 -14.26 -0.40 11.97
CA ILE A 484 -14.88 0.54 11.04
C ILE A 484 -15.50 -0.21 9.86
N ILE A 485 -14.84 -1.24 9.33
CA ILE A 485 -15.41 -2.09 8.28
C ILE A 485 -16.70 -2.76 8.79
N ILE A 486 -16.69 -3.35 10.00
CA ILE A 486 -17.89 -3.94 10.61
C ILE A 486 -18.97 -2.87 10.80
N LEU A 487 -18.62 -1.67 11.27
CA LEU A 487 -19.55 -0.58 11.44
C LEU A 487 -20.26 -0.24 10.11
N ILE A 488 -19.50 -0.05 9.03
CA ILE A 488 -20.05 0.21 7.68
C ILE A 488 -20.99 -0.91 7.22
N LEU A 489 -20.65 -2.18 7.48
CA LEU A 489 -21.53 -3.31 7.13
C LEU A 489 -22.82 -3.28 7.96
N THR A 490 -22.74 -3.01 9.27
CA THR A 490 -23.92 -2.99 10.16
C THR A 490 -24.92 -1.87 9.85
N GLU A 491 -24.47 -0.77 9.22
CA GLU A 491 -25.37 0.30 8.76
C GLU A 491 -26.37 -0.18 7.71
N ASN A 492 -26.08 -1.27 6.99
CA ASN A 492 -27.01 -1.83 6.02
C ASN A 492 -28.13 -2.65 6.70
N GLU A 493 -29.38 -2.37 6.34
CA GLU A 493 -30.55 -3.05 6.91
C GLU A 493 -30.57 -4.55 6.59
N ARG A 494 -30.40 -4.91 5.31
CA ARG A 494 -30.42 -6.31 4.85
C ARG A 494 -29.31 -7.13 5.47
N PHE A 495 -28.09 -6.58 5.52
CA PHE A 495 -26.97 -7.23 6.20
C PHE A 495 -27.33 -7.58 7.65
N GLY A 496 -27.85 -6.60 8.40
CA GLY A 496 -28.20 -6.79 9.80
C GLY A 496 -29.27 -7.88 10.01
N GLU A 497 -30.26 -8.01 9.13
CA GLU A 497 -31.27 -9.08 9.20
C GLU A 497 -30.71 -10.46 8.82
N GLU A 498 -29.90 -10.51 7.76
CA GLU A 498 -29.39 -11.76 7.19
C GLU A 498 -28.41 -12.48 8.13
N ILE A 499 -27.53 -11.73 8.81
CA ILE A 499 -26.51 -12.33 9.68
C ILE A 499 -27.11 -13.09 10.87
N HIS A 500 -28.29 -12.69 11.35
CA HIS A 500 -28.97 -13.38 12.45
C HIS A 500 -29.58 -14.72 12.02
N ASN A 501 -29.88 -14.89 10.73
CA ASN A 501 -30.46 -16.11 10.16
C ASN A 501 -29.42 -17.04 9.54
N SER A 502 -28.14 -16.66 9.57
CA SER A 502 -27.05 -17.37 8.90
C SER A 502 -26.13 -18.04 9.92
N LEU A 503 -26.27 -19.36 10.08
CA LEU A 503 -25.55 -20.14 11.08
C LEU A 503 -24.10 -20.45 10.68
N ILE A 504 -23.23 -20.52 11.69
CA ILE A 504 -21.87 -21.03 11.62
C ILE A 504 -21.80 -22.26 12.51
N HIS A 505 -21.45 -23.40 11.92
CA HIS A 505 -21.38 -24.66 12.65
C HIS A 505 -20.20 -24.72 13.62
N TRP A 506 -19.06 -24.12 13.27
CA TRP A 506 -17.85 -24.17 14.07
C TRP A 506 -16.97 -22.92 13.91
N VAL A 507 -16.54 -22.35 15.04
CA VAL A 507 -15.60 -21.22 15.09
C VAL A 507 -14.26 -21.71 15.62
N LYS A 508 -13.28 -21.90 14.72
CA LYS A 508 -12.00 -22.56 15.01
C LYS A 508 -11.11 -21.85 16.03
N TRP A 509 -11.23 -20.52 16.14
CA TRP A 509 -10.38 -19.70 17.00
C TRP A 509 -10.99 -19.43 18.38
N SER A 510 -12.19 -19.93 18.68
CA SER A 510 -12.76 -19.82 20.02
C SER A 510 -12.28 -21.01 20.88
N PRO A 511 -11.64 -20.77 22.04
CA PRO A 511 -11.24 -21.83 22.96
C PRO A 511 -12.45 -22.54 23.60
N ASN A 512 -13.63 -21.89 23.61
CA ASN A 512 -14.84 -22.46 24.18
C ASN A 512 -15.54 -23.37 23.15
N ARG A 513 -15.49 -24.68 23.39
CA ARG A 513 -16.21 -25.72 22.62
C ARG A 513 -17.75 -25.60 22.62
N GLN A 514 -18.31 -24.56 23.24
CA GLN A 514 -19.76 -24.31 23.37
C GLN A 514 -20.35 -23.43 22.25
N LEU A 515 -19.56 -22.94 21.30
CA LEU A 515 -20.05 -22.10 20.19
C LEU A 515 -20.36 -22.91 18.92
N SER A 516 -21.09 -24.01 19.05
CA SER A 516 -21.60 -24.77 17.91
C SER A 516 -22.95 -24.20 17.46
N SER A 517 -23.17 -24.08 16.15
CA SER A 517 -24.45 -23.60 15.58
C SER A 517 -24.84 -22.17 16.03
N ILE A 518 -23.85 -21.27 16.10
CA ILE A 518 -24.05 -19.85 16.42
C ILE A 518 -24.39 -19.07 15.15
N SER A 519 -25.34 -18.14 15.20
CA SER A 519 -25.58 -17.21 14.08
C SER A 519 -24.42 -16.23 13.92
N ARG A 520 -24.12 -15.79 12.69
CA ARG A 520 -23.13 -14.73 12.43
C ARG A 520 -23.43 -13.49 13.27
N GLY A 521 -24.70 -13.10 13.37
CA GLY A 521 -25.15 -11.98 14.20
C GLY A 521 -24.83 -12.16 15.69
N SER A 522 -25.10 -13.34 16.26
CA SER A 522 -24.71 -13.65 17.64
C SER A 522 -23.20 -13.57 17.84
N LEU A 523 -22.41 -14.04 16.87
CA LEU A 523 -20.95 -13.98 16.94
C LEU A 523 -20.42 -12.55 16.87
N VAL A 524 -20.97 -11.72 15.96
CA VAL A 524 -20.63 -10.28 15.87
C VAL A 524 -20.87 -9.59 17.20
N ILE A 525 -22.05 -9.78 17.78
CA ILE A 525 -22.42 -9.17 19.06
C ILE A 525 -21.50 -9.66 20.19
N LEU A 526 -21.23 -10.96 20.27
CA LEU A 526 -20.33 -11.54 21.26
C LEU A 526 -18.93 -10.91 21.21
N VAL A 527 -18.36 -10.80 20.00
CA VAL A 527 -17.02 -10.22 19.81
C VAL A 527 -17.03 -8.74 20.19
N LEU A 528 -18.02 -7.96 19.73
CA LEU A 528 -18.14 -6.54 20.08
C LEU A 528 -18.25 -6.30 21.60
N ILE A 529 -19.08 -7.08 22.30
CA ILE A 529 -19.21 -7.03 23.77
C ILE A 529 -17.89 -7.38 24.45
N ARG A 530 -17.22 -8.43 23.99
CA ARG A 530 -15.91 -8.83 24.55
C ARG A 530 -14.87 -7.73 24.33
N THR A 531 -14.80 -7.14 23.15
CA THR A 531 -13.85 -6.08 22.81
C THR A 531 -14.09 -4.83 23.67
N ILE A 532 -15.34 -4.37 23.82
CA ILE A 532 -15.63 -3.18 24.66
C ILE A 532 -15.37 -3.45 26.14
N ARG A 533 -15.67 -4.64 26.67
CA ARG A 533 -15.35 -5.00 28.06
C ARG A 533 -13.86 -5.02 28.33
N TYR A 534 -13.10 -5.63 27.42
CA TYR A 534 -11.66 -5.68 27.53
C TYR A 534 -11.07 -4.26 27.57
N HIS A 535 -11.53 -3.35 26.68
CA HIS A 535 -11.02 -1.99 26.65
C HIS A 535 -11.54 -1.10 27.78
N LEU A 536 -12.80 -1.20 28.20
CA LEU A 536 -13.30 -0.47 29.36
C LEU A 536 -12.49 -0.76 30.64
N ASN A 537 -11.96 -1.97 30.76
CA ASN A 537 -11.17 -2.40 31.91
C ASN A 537 -9.67 -2.05 31.80
N GLN A 538 -9.15 -1.78 30.60
CA GLN A 538 -7.70 -1.65 30.33
C GLN A 538 -7.30 -0.29 29.72
N LEU A 539 -8.08 0.24 28.77
CA LEU A 539 -7.71 1.36 27.90
C LEU A 539 -8.92 2.29 27.73
N LYS A 540 -8.86 3.52 28.26
CA LYS A 540 -9.95 4.53 28.16
C LYS A 540 -10.11 5.10 26.74
N ASP A 541 -10.26 4.25 25.75
CA ASP A 541 -10.36 4.59 24.34
C ASP A 541 -11.81 4.92 23.95
N ARG A 542 -12.16 6.20 24.08
CA ARG A 542 -13.49 6.71 23.76
C ARG A 542 -13.88 6.47 22.30
N TYR A 543 -12.95 6.55 21.35
CA TYR A 543 -13.28 6.45 19.93
C TYR A 543 -13.70 5.02 19.58
N LEU A 544 -12.94 4.02 20.05
CA LEU A 544 -13.31 2.63 19.85
C LEU A 544 -14.67 2.31 20.49
N HIS A 545 -14.89 2.77 21.73
CA HIS A 545 -16.15 2.50 22.44
C HIS A 545 -17.36 3.07 21.69
N VAL A 546 -17.27 4.29 21.16
CA VAL A 546 -18.35 4.91 20.37
C VAL A 546 -18.65 4.09 19.11
N ASN A 547 -17.62 3.64 18.39
CA ASN A 547 -17.80 2.83 17.18
C ASN A 547 -18.39 1.45 17.48
N ILE A 548 -17.98 0.80 18.58
CA ILE A 548 -18.57 -0.48 19.01
C ILE A 548 -20.06 -0.30 19.37
N LEU A 549 -20.38 0.73 20.15
CA LEU A 549 -21.76 1.03 20.54
C LEU A 549 -22.62 1.39 19.33
N ALA A 550 -22.07 2.11 18.35
CA ALA A 550 -22.76 2.41 17.09
C ALA A 550 -23.07 1.13 16.30
N ALA A 551 -22.10 0.20 16.19
CA ALA A 551 -22.32 -1.08 15.53
C ALA A 551 -23.39 -1.93 16.25
N LEU A 552 -23.37 -1.97 17.59
CA LEU A 552 -24.41 -2.64 18.39
C LEU A 552 -25.78 -1.98 18.23
N ALA A 553 -25.83 -0.64 18.20
CA ALA A 553 -27.07 0.10 17.99
C ALA A 553 -27.68 -0.19 16.61
N ASN A 554 -26.86 -0.24 15.56
CA ASN A 554 -27.29 -0.59 14.19
C ASN A 554 -27.90 -1.99 14.08
N LEU A 555 -27.46 -2.92 14.95
CA LEU A 555 -27.96 -4.29 15.01
C LEU A 555 -29.17 -4.45 15.94
N SER A 556 -29.31 -3.61 16.97
CA SER A 556 -30.26 -3.78 18.08
C SER A 556 -31.70 -4.10 17.65
N ALA A 557 -32.23 -3.41 16.65
CA ALA A 557 -33.61 -3.60 16.16
C ALA A 557 -33.80 -4.87 15.32
N LYS A 558 -32.71 -5.54 14.89
CA LYS A 558 -32.70 -6.69 13.98
C LYS A 558 -32.35 -8.00 14.68
N VAL A 559 -32.04 -7.93 15.98
CA VAL A 559 -31.57 -9.07 16.76
C VAL A 559 -32.62 -10.16 16.83
N THR A 560 -32.32 -11.30 16.22
CA THR A 560 -33.10 -12.53 16.28
C THR A 560 -32.16 -13.73 16.42
N ASN A 561 -32.68 -14.89 16.85
CA ASN A 561 -31.92 -16.14 16.98
C ASN A 561 -30.61 -15.98 17.76
N MET A 562 -30.67 -15.28 18.89
CA MET A 562 -29.52 -15.07 19.76
C MET A 562 -29.11 -16.38 20.45
N HIS A 563 -27.84 -16.72 20.32
CA HIS A 563 -27.29 -17.91 20.97
C HIS A 563 -27.32 -17.74 22.51
N PRO A 564 -27.75 -18.75 23.30
CA PRO A 564 -27.91 -18.64 24.75
C PRO A 564 -26.67 -18.09 25.48
N TYR A 565 -25.49 -18.59 25.11
CA TYR A 565 -24.21 -18.10 25.65
C TYR A 565 -23.99 -16.60 25.45
N VAL A 566 -24.44 -16.04 24.32
CA VAL A 566 -24.30 -14.62 24.02
C VAL A 566 -25.33 -13.80 24.80
N SER A 567 -26.53 -14.34 24.99
CA SER A 567 -27.55 -13.75 25.88
C SER A 567 -27.04 -13.66 27.32
N ASP A 568 -26.42 -14.71 27.84
CA ASP A 568 -25.79 -14.69 29.17
C ASP A 568 -24.65 -13.67 29.22
N ALA A 569 -23.86 -13.59 28.14
CA ALA A 569 -22.79 -12.60 28.06
C ALA A 569 -23.32 -11.16 28.17
N PHE A 570 -24.55 -10.81 27.81
CA PHE A 570 -25.09 -9.45 28.04
C PHE A 570 -25.35 -9.11 29.50
N LEU A 571 -25.62 -10.11 30.35
CA LEU A 571 -26.09 -9.91 31.72
C LEU A 571 -24.96 -9.66 32.74
N TRP A 572 -23.72 -9.93 32.34
CA TRP A 572 -22.49 -9.73 33.12
C TRP A 572 -21.59 -8.67 32.48
#